data_AF-A0A951KL71-F1
#
_entry.id   AF-A0A951KL71-F1
#
_cell.length_a   1.000
_cell.length_b   1.000
_cell.length_c   1.000
_cell.angle_alpha   90.00
_cell.angle_beta   90.00
_cell.angle_gamma   90.00
#
_symmetry.space_group_name_H-M   'P 1'
#
loop_
_entity.id
_entity.type
_entity.pdbx_description
1 polymer ?
#
loop_
_entity_poly.entity_id
_entity_poly.type
_entity_poly.pdbx_seq_one_letter_code
_entity_poly.pdbx_strand_id
1 'polypeptide(L)'
;MPLTFTQRARLLFGCLPLVTFTLLTAVYLIALQDILGPAPLAFLLFAAFVILVLGYYAIQRLRDLISGMAVVQTDVLERSWSSSGPSRSFYGKFTQLGRMQLVPKAHFGSTFGKRYRVHYSPASKIVWLLEPLR
;
A
#
# COMPACT_ATOMS: atom_id res chain seq x y z
N MET A 1 6.27 12.59 -12.57
CA MET A 1 7.66 12.32 -12.12
C MET A 1 7.87 10.81 -12.08
N PRO A 2 9.00 10.28 -12.61
CA PRO A 2 9.27 8.84 -12.57
C PRO A 2 9.46 8.36 -11.13
N LEU A 3 8.93 7.19 -10.81
CA LEU A 3 9.12 6.54 -9.50
C LEU A 3 10.61 6.26 -9.24
N THR A 4 11.11 6.67 -8.08
CA THR A 4 12.49 6.39 -7.67
C THR A 4 12.67 4.91 -7.31
N PHE A 5 13.92 4.42 -7.33
CA PHE A 5 14.25 3.03 -6.97
C PHE A 5 13.71 2.64 -5.58
N THR A 6 13.80 3.54 -4.60
CA THR A 6 13.27 3.32 -3.24
C THR A 6 11.75 3.21 -3.19
N GLN A 7 11.03 3.96 -4.03
CA GLN A 7 9.56 3.88 -4.13
C GLN A 7 9.13 2.57 -4.80
N ARG A 8 9.86 2.12 -5.82
CA ARG A 8 9.67 0.82 -6.48
C ARG A 8 9.90 -0.34 -5.51
N ALA A 9 11.00 -0.29 -4.77
CA ALA A 9 11.29 -1.28 -3.74
C ALA A 9 10.17 -1.33 -2.69
N ARG A 10 9.68 -0.19 -2.21
CA ARG A 10 8.58 -0.15 -1.23
C ARG A 10 7.28 -0.76 -1.75
N LEU A 11 6.95 -0.56 -3.04
CA LEU A 11 5.81 -1.22 -3.68
C LEU A 11 5.99 -2.74 -3.73
N LEU A 12 7.19 -3.23 -4.06
CA LEU A 12 7.55 -4.65 -4.06
C LEU A 12 7.51 -5.28 -2.66
N PHE A 13 8.06 -4.60 -1.65
CA PHE A 13 7.95 -5.03 -0.25
C PHE A 13 6.48 -5.11 0.20
N GLY A 14 5.61 -4.26 -0.38
CA GLY A 14 4.17 -4.36 -0.18
C GLY A 14 3.55 -5.66 -0.69
N CYS A 15 4.17 -6.37 -1.63
CA CYS A 15 3.67 -7.64 -2.14
C CYS A 15 4.12 -8.85 -1.30
N LEU A 16 5.09 -8.67 -0.39
CA LEU A 16 5.59 -9.76 0.47
C LEU A 16 4.51 -10.50 1.24
N PRO A 17 3.53 -9.85 1.90
CA PRO A 17 2.50 -10.57 2.65
C PRO A 17 1.69 -11.54 1.80
N LEU A 18 1.44 -11.19 0.52
CA LEU A 18 0.78 -12.12 -0.41
C LEU A 18 1.69 -13.31 -0.69
N VAL A 19 2.95 -13.04 -1.09
CA VAL A 19 3.91 -14.10 -1.47
C VAL A 19 4.16 -15.06 -0.31
N THR A 20 4.40 -14.53 0.90
CA THR A 20 4.65 -15.35 2.09
C THR A 20 3.42 -16.18 2.45
N PHE A 21 2.23 -15.59 2.45
CA PHE A 21 0.99 -16.32 2.76
C PHE A 21 0.70 -17.42 1.73
N THR A 22 0.87 -17.13 0.43
CA THR A 22 0.71 -18.14 -0.63
C THR A 22 1.72 -19.27 -0.51
N LEU A 23 2.98 -18.95 -0.18
CA LEU A 23 4.03 -19.96 -0.01
C LEU A 23 3.73 -20.85 1.19
N LEU A 24 3.35 -20.28 2.33
CA LEU A 24 2.99 -21.05 3.52
C LEU A 24 1.78 -21.95 3.28
N THR A 25 0.77 -21.44 2.56
CA THR A 25 -0.41 -22.23 2.20
C THR A 25 -0.03 -23.37 1.26
N ALA A 26 0.84 -23.14 0.28
CA ALA A 26 1.32 -24.18 -0.62
C ALA A 26 2.15 -25.24 0.11
N VAL A 27 3.04 -24.84 1.02
CA VAL A 27 3.82 -25.77 1.86
C VAL A 27 2.88 -26.63 2.72
N TYR A 28 1.85 -26.01 3.31
CA TYR A 28 0.85 -26.75 4.09
C TYR A 28 0.13 -27.81 3.23
N LEU A 29 -0.33 -27.45 2.04
CA LEU A 29 -1.09 -28.34 1.16
C LEU A 29 -0.23 -29.41 0.48
N ILE A 30 1.05 -29.14 0.20
CA ILE A 30 1.90 -30.07 -0.58
C ILE A 30 2.76 -30.93 0.34
N ALA A 31 3.36 -30.34 1.37
CA ALA A 31 4.41 -31.01 2.17
C ALA A 31 3.90 -31.51 3.53
N LEU A 32 2.83 -30.91 4.06
CA LEU A 32 2.32 -31.23 5.39
C LEU A 32 0.99 -31.99 5.39
N GLN A 33 0.33 -32.10 4.23
CA GLN A 33 -0.94 -32.81 4.11
C GLN A 33 -0.82 -34.29 4.48
N ASP A 34 0.32 -34.93 4.16
CA ASP A 34 0.57 -36.33 4.52
C ASP A 34 0.75 -36.55 6.03
N ILE A 35 1.10 -35.50 6.79
CA ILE A 35 1.38 -35.56 8.23
C ILE A 35 0.15 -35.12 9.04
N LEU A 36 -0.54 -34.07 8.61
CA LEU A 36 -1.65 -33.42 9.33
C LEU A 36 -3.04 -33.84 8.82
N GLY A 37 -3.11 -34.59 7.73
CA GLY A 37 -4.35 -35.00 7.08
C GLY A 37 -4.91 -33.94 6.12
N PRO A 38 -6.05 -34.24 5.47
CA PRO A 38 -6.63 -33.37 4.47
C PRO A 38 -7.08 -32.02 5.06
N ALA A 39 -6.79 -30.94 4.33
CA ALA A 39 -7.18 -29.60 4.74
C ALA A 39 -8.71 -29.47 4.81
N PRO A 40 -9.28 -28.93 5.90
CA PRO A 40 -10.72 -28.73 6.00
C PRO A 40 -11.19 -27.69 4.98
N LEU A 41 -12.40 -27.90 4.43
CA LEU A 41 -12.96 -27.02 3.40
C LEU A 41 -13.06 -25.55 3.85
N ALA A 42 -13.35 -25.31 5.13
CA ALA A 42 -13.38 -23.96 5.71
C ALA A 42 -12.01 -23.26 5.64
N PHE A 43 -10.91 -23.99 5.84
CA PHE A 43 -9.55 -23.44 5.70
C PHE A 43 -9.26 -23.08 4.24
N LEU A 44 -9.64 -23.94 3.28
CA LEU A 44 -9.45 -23.68 1.86
C LEU A 44 -10.20 -22.41 1.41
N LEU A 45 -11.46 -22.26 1.83
CA LEU A 45 -12.26 -21.07 1.53
C LEU A 45 -11.65 -19.80 2.15
N PHE A 46 -11.19 -19.89 3.41
CA PHE A 46 -10.51 -18.78 4.08
C PHE A 46 -9.21 -18.40 3.36
N ALA A 47 -8.37 -19.37 3.03
CA ALA A 47 -7.13 -19.13 2.31
C ALA A 47 -7.38 -18.51 0.93
N ALA A 48 -8.37 -19.01 0.18
CA ALA A 48 -8.78 -18.45 -1.10
C ALA A 48 -9.24 -16.99 -0.96
N PHE A 49 -10.06 -16.68 0.06
CA PHE A 49 -10.50 -15.31 0.35
C PHE A 49 -9.32 -14.38 0.67
N VAL A 50 -8.39 -14.82 1.52
CA VAL A 50 -7.19 -14.03 1.87
C VAL A 50 -6.32 -13.78 0.65
N ILE A 51 -6.09 -14.80 -0.19
CA ILE A 51 -5.33 -14.65 -1.45
C ILE A 51 -6.04 -13.69 -2.40
N LEU A 52 -7.36 -13.73 -2.50
CA LEU A 52 -8.12 -12.80 -3.34
C LEU A 52 -7.97 -11.35 -2.86
N VAL A 53 -8.11 -11.10 -1.56
CA VAL A 53 -7.96 -9.75 -0.98
C VAL A 53 -6.53 -9.25 -1.12
N LEU A 54 -5.53 -10.04 -0.72
CA LEU A 54 -4.12 -9.67 -0.83
C LEU A 54 -3.68 -9.55 -2.29
N GLY A 55 -4.18 -10.41 -3.16
CA GLY A 55 -3.96 -10.41 -4.61
C GLY A 55 -4.46 -9.13 -5.25
N TYR A 56 -5.66 -8.68 -4.89
CA TYR A 56 -6.21 -7.41 -5.33
C TYR A 56 -5.30 -6.23 -4.97
N TYR A 57 -4.85 -6.14 -3.71
CA TYR A 57 -3.93 -5.10 -3.28
C TYR A 57 -2.56 -5.19 -3.97
N ALA A 58 -2.04 -6.40 -4.20
CA ALA A 58 -0.78 -6.61 -4.90
C ALA A 58 -0.86 -6.18 -6.37
N ILE A 59 -1.96 -6.50 -7.06
CA ILE A 59 -2.21 -6.08 -8.45
C ILE A 59 -2.27 -4.55 -8.55
N GLN A 60 -2.95 -3.87 -7.62
CA GLN A 60 -2.97 -2.40 -7.59
C GLN A 60 -1.56 -1.81 -7.47
N ARG A 61 -0.74 -2.36 -6.57
CA ARG A 61 0.66 -1.93 -6.38
C ARG A 61 1.53 -2.24 -7.60
N LEU A 62 1.32 -3.38 -8.25
CA LEU A 62 2.02 -3.75 -9.47
C LEU A 62 1.63 -2.83 -10.63
N ARG A 63 0.34 -2.47 -10.74
CA ARG A 63 -0.13 -1.51 -11.74
C ARG A 63 0.51 -0.14 -11.56
N ASP A 64 0.65 0.32 -10.32
CA ASP A 64 1.36 1.57 -10.03
C ASP A 64 2.84 1.47 -10.39
N LEU A 65 3.49 0.33 -10.09
CA LEU A 65 4.87 0.07 -10.44
C LEU A 65 5.10 0.11 -11.96
N ILE A 66 4.21 -0.53 -12.73
CA ILE A 66 4.23 -0.57 -14.19
C ILE A 66 3.94 0.82 -14.78
N SER A 67 2.97 1.56 -14.20
CA SER A 67 2.65 2.91 -14.69
C SER A 67 3.83 3.87 -14.54
N GLY A 68 4.76 3.61 -13.61
CA GLY A 68 6.02 4.34 -13.49
C GLY A 68 5.90 5.81 -13.11
N MET A 69 4.67 6.36 -13.04
CA MET A 69 4.39 7.79 -12.96
C MET A 69 3.55 8.14 -11.74
N ALA A 70 4.05 9.08 -10.93
CA ALA A 70 3.22 9.78 -9.96
C ALA A 70 2.34 10.81 -10.66
N VAL A 71 1.04 10.75 -10.42
CA VAL A 71 0.08 11.77 -10.85
C VAL A 71 0.26 13.01 -9.99
N VAL A 72 0.15 14.18 -10.63
CA VAL A 72 0.36 15.48 -9.99
C VAL A 72 -0.97 16.21 -9.95
N GLN A 73 -1.48 16.49 -8.76
CA GLN A 73 -2.69 17.29 -8.56
C GLN A 73 -2.48 18.30 -7.44
N THR A 74 -3.02 19.50 -7.60
CA THR A 74 -2.98 20.53 -6.57
C THR A 74 -4.17 20.36 -5.63
N ASP A 75 -3.91 20.23 -4.33
CA ASP A 75 -4.97 20.05 -3.34
C ASP A 75 -4.56 20.62 -1.97
N VAL A 76 -5.56 20.86 -1.11
CA VAL A 76 -5.36 21.40 0.24
C VAL A 76 -5.28 20.25 1.24
N LEU A 77 -4.25 20.24 2.08
CA LEU A 77 -4.13 19.28 3.17
C LEU A 77 -4.95 19.76 4.37
N GLU A 78 -6.09 19.12 4.62
CA GLU A 78 -6.98 19.47 5.74
C GLU A 78 -6.41 18.99 7.08
N ARG A 79 -5.90 17.76 7.10
CA ARG A 79 -5.43 17.10 8.33
C ARG A 79 -4.41 16.03 7.98
N SER A 80 -3.43 15.80 8.84
CA SER A 80 -2.57 14.62 8.82
C SER A 80 -2.54 13.96 10.19
N TRP A 81 -2.36 12.65 10.22
CA TRP A 81 -2.27 11.86 11.45
C TRP A 81 -1.39 10.63 11.24
N SER A 82 -0.96 10.00 12.33
CA SER A 82 -0.26 8.72 12.30
C SER A 82 -1.13 7.62 12.88
N SER A 83 -1.03 6.39 12.36
CA SER A 83 -1.54 5.21 13.05
C SER A 83 -0.75 4.99 14.34
N SER A 84 -1.44 4.46 15.36
CA SER A 84 -0.78 3.94 16.55
C SER A 84 -0.38 2.49 16.28
N GLY A 85 0.89 2.12 16.49
CA GLY A 85 1.39 0.76 16.31
C GLY A 85 2.89 0.66 15.99
N PRO A 86 3.45 -0.57 16.00
CA PRO A 86 4.89 -0.82 15.78
C PRO A 86 5.36 -0.43 14.37
N SER A 87 4.46 -0.46 13.37
CA SER A 87 4.68 0.13 12.06
C SER A 87 3.86 1.42 11.94
N ARG A 88 4.50 2.55 12.25
CA ARG A 88 3.84 3.86 12.21
C ARG A 88 3.56 4.26 10.75
N SER A 89 2.30 4.18 10.34
CA SER A 89 1.84 4.66 9.04
C SER A 89 1.30 6.08 9.17
N PHE A 90 1.60 6.92 8.19
CA PHE A 90 1.13 8.30 8.19
C PHE A 90 0.03 8.47 7.16
N TYR A 91 -0.98 9.28 7.48
CA TYR A 91 -2.12 9.54 6.64
C TYR A 91 -2.39 11.04 6.55
N GLY A 92 -2.92 11.47 5.43
CA GLY A 92 -3.37 12.83 5.18
C GLY A 92 -4.76 12.81 4.54
N LYS A 93 -5.63 13.74 4.95
CA LYS A 93 -6.89 14.02 4.28
C LYS A 93 -6.73 15.29 3.46
N PHE A 94 -6.97 15.17 2.16
CA PHE A 94 -7.00 16.25 1.21
C PHE A 94 -8.44 16.54 0.78
N THR A 95 -8.73 17.78 0.40
CA THR A 95 -10.10 18.24 0.13
C THR A 95 -10.73 17.53 -1.07
N GLN A 96 -10.01 17.36 -2.18
CA GLN A 96 -10.51 16.69 -3.39
C GLN A 96 -10.07 15.22 -3.48
N LEU A 97 -8.83 14.93 -3.10
CA LEU A 97 -8.21 13.60 -3.19
C LEU A 97 -8.67 12.68 -2.03
N GLY A 98 -9.25 13.23 -0.98
CA GLY A 98 -9.70 12.47 0.18
C GLY A 98 -8.53 11.91 1.00
N ARG A 99 -8.71 10.72 1.58
CA ARG A 99 -7.71 10.09 2.46
C ARG A 99 -6.61 9.40 1.65
N MET A 100 -5.37 9.82 1.89
CA MET A 100 -4.16 9.27 1.28
C MET A 100 -3.15 8.85 2.36
N GLN A 101 -2.29 7.89 2.03
CA GLN A 101 -1.15 7.52 2.87
C GLN A 101 0.03 8.46 2.57
N LEU A 102 0.65 9.02 3.61
CA LEU A 102 1.80 9.90 3.50
C LEU A 102 3.09 9.12 3.76
N VAL A 103 4.14 9.43 3.00
CA VAL A 103 5.51 9.03 3.34
C VAL A 103 5.97 9.86 4.55
N PRO A 104 6.83 9.34 5.46
CA PRO A 104 7.24 10.05 6.68
C PRO A 104 7.74 11.48 6.42
N LYS A 105 8.57 11.66 5.37
CA LYS A 105 9.09 12.97 4.95
C LYS A 105 7.96 13.96 4.62
N ALA A 106 6.92 13.49 3.93
CA ALA A 106 5.77 14.31 3.56
C ALA A 106 4.90 14.65 4.79
N HIS A 107 4.77 13.72 5.75
CA HIS A 107 4.01 13.97 6.98
C HIS A 107 4.66 15.06 7.84
N PHE A 108 5.94 14.90 8.20
CA PHE A 108 6.65 15.84 9.07
C PHE A 108 6.92 17.20 8.42
N GLY A 109 7.02 17.26 7.09
CA GLY A 109 7.23 18.50 6.33
C GLY A 109 5.94 19.24 5.94
N SER A 110 4.76 18.71 6.27
CA SER A 110 3.48 19.29 5.88
C SER A 110 2.89 20.19 6.96
N THR A 111 2.11 21.19 6.54
CA THR A 111 1.37 22.13 7.39
C THR A 111 -0.10 22.05 7.01
N PHE A 112 -0.97 22.01 8.02
CA PHE A 112 -2.41 21.96 7.81
C PHE A 112 -2.93 23.25 7.17
N GLY A 113 -3.97 23.12 6.34
CA GLY A 113 -4.63 24.25 5.67
C GLY A 113 -3.86 24.85 4.50
N LYS A 114 -2.67 24.32 4.16
CA LYS A 114 -1.89 24.79 3.02
C LYS A 114 -2.20 23.99 1.75
N ARG A 115 -2.07 24.68 0.61
CA ARG A 115 -2.22 24.08 -0.72
C ARG A 115 -0.89 23.49 -1.16
N TYR A 116 -0.92 22.23 -1.58
CA TYR A 116 0.23 21.48 -2.03
C TYR A 116 0.02 21.00 -3.46
N ARG A 117 1.11 20.93 -4.21
CA ARG A 117 1.20 20.08 -5.38
C ARG A 117 1.52 18.67 -4.90
N VAL A 118 0.52 17.79 -4.99
CA VAL A 118 0.54 16.43 -4.47
C VAL A 118 0.98 15.49 -5.60
N HIS A 119 2.12 14.83 -5.40
CA HIS A 119 2.57 13.75 -6.27
C HIS A 119 2.15 12.43 -5.63
N TYR A 120 1.15 11.77 -6.20
CA TYR A 120 0.58 10.57 -5.63
C TYR A 120 0.43 9.45 -6.65
N SER A 121 0.30 8.24 -6.14
CA SER A 121 -0.02 7.06 -6.93
C SER A 121 -1.53 6.80 -6.86
N PRO A 122 -2.25 6.76 -8.00
CA PRO A 122 -3.71 6.63 -7.99
C PRO A 122 -4.23 5.31 -7.44
N ALA A 123 -3.56 4.18 -7.70
CA ALA A 123 -4.09 2.88 -7.27
C ALA A 123 -3.76 2.60 -5.81
N SER A 124 -2.52 2.86 -5.37
CA SER A 124 -2.07 2.62 -3.99
C SER A 124 -2.42 3.75 -3.01
N LYS A 125 -2.88 4.91 -3.51
CA LYS A 125 -3.22 6.10 -2.70
C LYS A 125 -2.08 6.57 -1.79
N ILE A 126 -0.84 6.42 -2.27
CA ILE A 126 0.37 6.85 -1.57
C ILE A 126 0.82 8.21 -2.12
N VAL A 127 1.02 9.18 -1.24
CA VAL A 127 1.65 10.46 -1.56
C VAL A 127 3.16 10.34 -1.44
N TRP A 128 3.83 10.47 -2.57
CA TRP A 128 5.27 10.36 -2.69
C TRP A 128 5.99 11.67 -2.36
N LEU A 129 5.42 12.80 -2.77
CA LEU A 129 5.99 14.13 -2.58
C LEU A 129 4.88 15.15 -2.39
N LEU A 130 5.11 16.09 -1.46
CA LEU A 130 4.30 17.28 -1.29
C LEU A 130 5.19 18.50 -1.54
N GLU A 131 4.86 19.25 -2.58
CA GLU A 131 5.51 20.54 -2.87
C GLU A 131 4.58 21.67 -2.41
N PRO A 132 5.03 22.54 -1.48
CA PRO A 132 4.21 23.69 -1.06
C PRO A 132 4.08 24.68 -2.22
N LEU A 133 2.85 25.08 -2.50
CA LEU A 133 2.59 26.23 -3.37
C LEU A 133 2.65 27.48 -2.49
N ARG A 134 3.61 28.36 -2.77
CA ARG A 134 3.70 29.68 -2.12
C ARG A 134 2.53 30.56 -2.49
#